data_AF-A0AAD1X4R6-F1
#
_entry.id   AF-A0AAD1X4R6-F1
#
_cell.length_a   1.000
_cell.length_b   1.000
_cell.length_c   1.000
_cell.angle_alpha   90.00
_cell.angle_beta   90.00
_cell.angle_gamma   90.00
#
_symmetry.space_group_name_H-M   'P 1'
#
loop_
_entity.id
_entity.type
_entity.pdbx_description
1 polymer ?
#
loop_
_entity_poly.entity_id
_entity_poly.type
_entity_poly.pdbx_seq_one_letter_code
_entity_poly.pdbx_strand_id
1 'polypeptide(L)'
;MEIMSFEEVITYLHKKSRPYSLLMGNGFSMAYDNEIFSYNALYNFLTSRDDQLINKLFDVIKTKNFELVMQQLDTTLALLKAFGSDDKLQSDIILASKKLKDGLLSSIHQLHPEHVYKIPEKKIIACAEFLTLFIKSGGHVFSTNYDMLLYWTLMRKHVENAIDGFGREIENLDEVLRGETPEYSDLVWGPNIENQNVHYLHGALHIFDSGINIEKEQYDQSNFLLEKIKKRLDRGSYPIFVTAGNGDEKLNHIRHNRYLSHCFDKLSSLDGSLITFGFNFGEYDEHIIDAINKATHAQNKTPPKLWSVYIGVYSDNDVEHIRSIHSKFHAKVKIFDAKTVNVWGD
;
A
#
# COMPACT_ATOMS: atom_id res chain seq x y z
N MET A 1 -6.55 -18.22 -20.88
CA MET A 1 -6.05 -16.84 -21.06
C MET A 1 -4.65 -16.94 -21.62
N GLU A 2 -4.37 -16.21 -22.68
CA GLU A 2 -3.03 -16.05 -23.25
C GLU A 2 -2.21 -15.11 -22.35
N ILE A 3 -0.93 -15.40 -22.14
CA ILE A 3 -0.02 -14.59 -21.32
C ILE A 3 0.67 -13.59 -22.26
N MET A 4 0.46 -12.30 -21.99
CA MET A 4 1.08 -11.20 -22.75
C MET A 4 2.42 -10.81 -22.12
N SER A 5 3.29 -10.13 -22.87
CA SER A 5 4.39 -9.35 -22.27
C SER A 5 3.87 -7.99 -21.77
N PHE A 6 4.62 -7.36 -20.86
CA PHE A 6 4.29 -6.01 -20.39
C PHE A 6 4.30 -4.99 -21.53
N GLU A 7 5.26 -5.09 -22.45
CA GLU A 7 5.34 -4.22 -23.62
C GLU A 7 4.10 -4.35 -24.53
N GLU A 8 3.59 -5.56 -24.73
CA GLU A 8 2.36 -5.80 -25.48
C GLU A 8 1.14 -5.16 -24.79
N VAL A 9 1.07 -5.23 -23.45
CA VAL A 9 0.03 -4.58 -22.66
C VAL A 9 0.07 -3.07 -22.85
N ILE A 10 1.24 -2.45 -22.66
CA ILE A 10 1.42 -1.00 -22.76
C ILE A 10 1.16 -0.51 -24.19
N THR A 11 1.66 -1.20 -25.20
CA THR A 11 1.42 -0.89 -26.62
C THR A 11 -0.07 -0.93 -26.95
N TYR A 12 -0.77 -1.96 -26.46
CA TYR A 12 -2.22 -2.08 -26.65
C TYR A 12 -2.98 -0.93 -25.98
N LEU A 13 -2.62 -0.56 -24.74
CA LEU A 13 -3.30 0.50 -23.99
C LEU A 13 -3.05 1.89 -24.59
N HIS A 14 -1.82 2.19 -25.01
CA HIS A 14 -1.51 3.41 -25.74
C HIS A 14 -2.34 3.55 -27.02
N LYS A 15 -2.48 2.48 -27.81
CA LYS A 15 -3.31 2.47 -29.02
C LYS A 15 -4.79 2.74 -28.74
N LYS A 16 -5.27 2.45 -27.53
CA LYS A 16 -6.65 2.72 -27.12
C LYS A 16 -6.87 4.15 -26.60
N SER A 17 -5.80 4.92 -26.39
CA SER A 17 -5.86 6.29 -25.86
C SER A 17 -6.67 6.40 -24.57
N ARG A 18 -6.51 5.41 -23.68
CA ARG A 18 -7.18 5.36 -22.38
C ARG A 18 -6.15 5.57 -21.28
N PRO A 19 -6.49 6.26 -20.18
CA PRO A 19 -5.65 6.25 -19.00
C PRO A 19 -5.50 4.82 -18.47
N TYR A 20 -4.35 4.53 -17.88
CA TYR A 20 -4.13 3.26 -17.21
C TYR A 20 -3.44 3.47 -15.87
N SER A 21 -4.06 2.90 -14.84
CA SER A 21 -3.63 3.00 -13.46
C SER A 21 -2.82 1.77 -13.07
N LEU A 22 -2.00 1.91 -12.03
CA LEU A 22 -1.18 0.85 -11.45
C LEU A 22 -1.69 0.53 -10.04
N LEU A 23 -1.82 -0.75 -9.70
CA LEU A 23 -1.96 -1.24 -8.33
C LEU A 23 -0.77 -2.12 -7.99
N MET A 24 0.01 -1.72 -6.99
CA MET A 24 1.18 -2.46 -6.53
C MET A 24 0.92 -3.16 -5.20
N GLY A 25 1.37 -4.40 -5.12
CA GLY A 25 1.41 -5.21 -3.90
C GLY A 25 2.83 -5.57 -3.49
N ASN A 26 2.97 -6.42 -2.47
CA ASN A 26 4.26 -6.71 -1.85
C ASN A 26 5.29 -7.30 -2.84
N GLY A 27 4.82 -7.91 -3.94
CA GLY A 27 5.68 -8.35 -5.02
C GLY A 27 6.51 -7.23 -5.68
N PHE A 28 6.07 -5.97 -5.61
CA PHE A 28 6.86 -4.79 -6.01
C PHE A 28 8.15 -4.67 -5.21
N SER A 29 8.04 -4.83 -3.89
CA SER A 29 9.14 -4.70 -2.94
C SER A 29 10.00 -5.96 -2.92
N MET A 30 9.39 -7.14 -3.07
CA MET A 30 10.12 -8.38 -3.28
C MET A 30 10.92 -8.40 -4.59
N ALA A 31 10.44 -7.72 -5.64
CA ALA A 31 11.18 -7.56 -6.88
C ALA A 31 12.41 -6.64 -6.72
N TYR A 32 12.40 -5.74 -5.73
CA TYR A 32 13.59 -4.94 -5.39
C TYR A 32 14.64 -5.80 -4.69
N ASP A 33 14.20 -6.47 -3.62
CA ASP A 33 15.02 -7.32 -2.78
C ASP A 33 14.16 -8.34 -2.02
N ASN A 34 14.27 -9.62 -2.40
CA ASN A 34 13.49 -10.69 -1.77
C ASN A 34 14.03 -11.09 -0.39
N GLU A 35 15.27 -10.77 -0.07
CA GLU A 35 15.90 -11.08 1.22
C GLU A 35 15.43 -10.11 2.30
N ILE A 36 15.00 -8.91 1.89
CA ILE A 36 14.49 -7.86 2.77
C ILE A 36 12.95 -7.90 2.88
N PHE A 37 12.25 -8.02 1.76
CA PHE A 37 10.79 -7.81 1.70
C PHE A 37 9.96 -9.10 1.64
N SER A 38 10.58 -10.27 1.82
CA SER A 38 9.85 -11.54 1.92
C SER A 38 9.25 -11.75 3.31
N TYR A 39 8.17 -12.53 3.37
CA TYR A 39 7.60 -13.02 4.64
C TYR A 39 8.64 -13.78 5.48
N ASN A 40 9.60 -14.45 4.85
CA ASN A 40 10.71 -15.12 5.54
C ASN A 40 11.61 -14.12 6.29
N ALA A 41 11.93 -12.98 5.68
CA ALA A 41 12.78 -11.96 6.27
C ALA A 41 12.16 -11.39 7.56
N LEU A 42 10.88 -11.02 7.46
CA LEU A 42 10.10 -10.52 8.61
C LEU A 42 9.96 -11.58 9.70
N TYR A 43 9.65 -12.82 9.33
CA TYR A 43 9.57 -13.94 10.28
C TYR A 43 10.90 -14.17 11.02
N ASN A 44 12.01 -14.28 10.29
CA ASN A 44 13.34 -14.50 10.88
C ASN A 44 13.73 -13.36 11.82
N PHE A 45 13.43 -12.12 11.44
CA PHE A 45 13.71 -10.96 12.27
C PHE A 45 12.89 -10.97 13.56
N LEU A 46 11.58 -11.20 13.48
CA LEU A 46 10.69 -11.24 14.64
C LEU A 46 11.09 -12.36 15.60
N THR A 47 11.42 -13.54 15.06
CA THR A 47 11.79 -14.71 15.86
C THR A 47 13.19 -14.59 16.48
N SER A 48 14.12 -13.88 15.85
CA SER A 48 15.46 -13.63 16.40
C SER A 48 15.47 -12.76 17.66
N ARG A 49 14.37 -12.08 17.98
CA ARG A 49 14.23 -11.25 19.19
C ARG A 49 13.87 -12.04 20.45
N ASP A 50 13.72 -13.36 20.32
CA ASP A 50 13.39 -14.31 21.40
C ASP A 50 12.11 -13.94 22.19
N ASP A 51 11.13 -13.33 21.53
CA ASP A 51 9.80 -13.16 22.12
C ASP A 51 9.05 -14.50 22.06
N GLN A 52 9.03 -15.20 23.20
CA GLN A 52 8.40 -16.52 23.33
C GLN A 52 6.93 -16.54 22.90
N LEU A 53 6.19 -15.43 23.05
CA LEU A 53 4.79 -15.36 22.66
C LEU A 53 4.67 -15.32 21.14
N ILE A 54 5.44 -14.44 20.49
CA ILE A 54 5.43 -14.31 19.02
C ILE A 54 5.87 -15.62 18.37
N ASN A 55 6.95 -16.24 18.88
CA ASN A 55 7.46 -17.52 18.37
C ASN A 55 6.38 -18.62 18.45
N LYS A 56 5.73 -18.75 19.60
CA LYS A 56 4.63 -19.70 19.79
C LYS A 56 3.46 -19.46 18.82
N LEU A 57 3.10 -18.20 18.56
CA LEU A 57 2.00 -17.89 17.64
C LEU A 57 2.29 -18.35 16.21
N PHE A 58 3.48 -18.07 15.69
CA PHE A 58 3.87 -18.53 14.38
C PHE A 58 3.98 -20.07 14.30
N ASP A 59 4.52 -20.71 15.35
CA ASP A 59 4.63 -22.18 15.42
C ASP A 59 3.25 -22.87 15.43
N VAL A 60 2.27 -22.30 16.16
CA VAL A 60 0.91 -22.84 16.24
C VAL A 60 0.17 -22.68 14.92
N ILE A 61 0.28 -21.51 14.28
CA ILE A 61 -0.45 -21.20 13.04
C ILE A 61 0.25 -21.81 11.81
N LYS A 62 1.53 -22.19 11.94
CA LYS A 62 2.33 -22.84 10.89
C LYS A 62 2.39 -22.02 9.60
N THR A 63 2.54 -20.72 9.74
CA THR A 63 2.70 -19.78 8.62
C THR A 63 3.86 -18.84 8.89
N LYS A 64 4.36 -18.20 7.84
CA LYS A 64 5.27 -17.05 7.95
C LYS A 64 4.60 -15.75 7.52
N ASN A 65 3.37 -15.83 7.03
CA ASN A 65 2.58 -14.67 6.65
C ASN A 65 2.03 -14.01 7.93
N PHE A 66 2.57 -12.85 8.26
CA PHE A 66 2.15 -12.09 9.44
C PHE A 66 0.69 -11.65 9.37
N GLU A 67 0.16 -11.39 8.17
CA GLU A 67 -1.25 -11.00 8.03
C GLU A 67 -2.15 -12.15 8.47
N LEU A 68 -1.82 -13.38 8.07
CA LEU A 68 -2.55 -14.56 8.49
C LEU A 68 -2.50 -14.75 10.01
N VAL A 69 -1.34 -14.53 10.64
CA VAL A 69 -1.22 -14.64 12.11
C VAL A 69 -2.11 -13.62 12.82
N MET A 70 -2.04 -12.36 12.41
CA MET A 70 -2.86 -11.28 12.96
C MET A 70 -4.36 -11.59 12.82
N GLN A 71 -4.78 -12.09 11.66
CA GLN A 71 -6.18 -12.45 11.41
C GLN A 71 -6.66 -13.61 12.30
N GLN A 72 -5.82 -14.62 12.56
CA GLN A 72 -6.19 -15.72 13.45
C GLN A 72 -6.38 -15.23 14.90
N LEU A 73 -5.57 -14.26 15.35
CA LEU A 73 -5.76 -13.60 16.64
C LEU A 73 -7.10 -12.85 16.70
N ASP A 74 -7.42 -12.09 15.65
CA ASP A 74 -8.67 -11.31 15.59
C ASP A 74 -9.90 -12.23 15.54
N THR A 75 -9.85 -13.30 14.73
CA THR A 75 -10.89 -14.32 14.66
C THR A 75 -11.09 -14.99 16.03
N THR A 76 -10.00 -15.33 16.71
CA THR A 76 -10.05 -15.92 18.06
C THR A 76 -10.69 -14.96 19.06
N LEU A 77 -10.32 -13.68 19.02
CA LEU A 77 -10.89 -12.65 19.90
C LEU A 77 -12.40 -12.48 19.65
N ALA A 78 -12.85 -12.50 18.39
CA ALA A 78 -14.26 -12.43 18.04
C ALA A 78 -15.05 -13.63 18.58
N LEU A 79 -14.51 -14.86 18.44
CA LEU A 79 -15.14 -16.07 18.99
C LEU A 79 -15.22 -16.03 20.52
N LEU A 80 -14.15 -15.63 21.19
CA LEU A 80 -14.09 -15.51 22.65
C LEU A 80 -15.14 -14.53 23.20
N LYS A 81 -15.33 -13.39 22.54
CA LYS A 81 -16.40 -12.43 22.86
C LYS A 81 -17.79 -13.05 22.70
N ALA A 82 -18.01 -13.81 21.63
CA ALA A 82 -19.30 -14.47 21.39
C ALA A 82 -19.62 -15.55 22.43
N PHE A 83 -18.61 -16.27 22.93
CA PHE A 83 -18.77 -17.30 23.96
C PHE A 83 -18.79 -16.76 25.41
N GLY A 84 -18.61 -15.45 25.61
CA GLY A 84 -18.62 -14.84 26.94
C GLY A 84 -17.41 -15.24 27.81
N SER A 85 -16.24 -15.42 27.18
CA SER A 85 -15.02 -15.87 27.88
C SER A 85 -14.41 -14.82 28.81
N ASP A 86 -13.58 -15.26 29.76
CA ASP A 86 -12.80 -14.44 30.69
C ASP A 86 -12.10 -13.23 30.04
N ASP A 87 -12.27 -12.06 30.66
CA ASP A 87 -11.69 -10.77 30.25
C ASP A 87 -10.15 -10.82 30.18
N LYS A 88 -9.53 -11.68 31.00
CA LYS A 88 -8.08 -11.84 31.04
C LYS A 88 -7.53 -12.43 29.74
N LEU A 89 -8.13 -13.51 29.23
CA LEU A 89 -7.66 -14.15 27.99
C LEU A 89 -7.85 -13.26 26.77
N GLN A 90 -8.96 -12.51 26.73
CA GLN A 90 -9.19 -11.50 25.69
C GLN A 90 -8.11 -10.42 25.73
N SER A 91 -7.75 -9.94 26.92
CA SER A 91 -6.70 -8.94 27.12
C SER A 91 -5.32 -9.45 26.67
N ASP A 92 -5.00 -10.71 26.97
CA ASP A 92 -3.74 -11.33 26.55
C ASP A 92 -3.62 -11.43 25.02
N ILE A 93 -4.71 -11.75 24.32
CA ILE A 93 -4.75 -11.80 22.84
C ILE A 93 -4.60 -10.40 22.24
N ILE A 94 -5.28 -9.40 22.80
CA ILE A 94 -5.15 -8.00 22.37
C ILE A 94 -3.69 -7.53 22.55
N LEU A 95 -3.06 -7.86 23.67
CA LEU A 95 -1.66 -7.53 23.92
C LEU A 95 -0.73 -8.24 22.93
N ALA A 96 -1.00 -9.51 22.61
CA ALA A 96 -0.24 -10.26 21.61
C ALA A 96 -0.34 -9.63 20.21
N SER A 97 -1.55 -9.25 19.80
CA SER A 97 -1.83 -8.55 18.54
C SER A 97 -1.07 -7.22 18.48
N LYS A 98 -1.09 -6.42 19.56
CA LYS A 98 -0.31 -5.18 19.65
C LYS A 98 1.19 -5.42 19.54
N LYS A 99 1.74 -6.39 20.28
CA LYS A 99 3.16 -6.76 20.22
C LYS A 99 3.58 -7.17 18.81
N LEU A 100 2.74 -7.92 18.11
CA LEU A 100 3.03 -8.36 16.74
C LEU A 100 3.02 -7.18 15.76
N LYS A 101 2.09 -6.23 15.91
CA LYS A 101 2.08 -4.96 15.15
C LYS A 101 3.34 -4.12 15.42
N ASP A 102 3.69 -3.94 16.69
CA ASP A 102 4.91 -3.20 17.09
C ASP A 102 6.17 -3.87 16.54
N GLY A 103 6.22 -5.20 16.64
CA GLY A 103 7.26 -6.03 16.06
C GLY A 103 7.39 -5.78 14.56
N LEU A 104 6.30 -5.87 13.81
CA LEU A 104 6.27 -5.64 12.35
C LEU A 104 6.82 -4.27 11.99
N LEU A 105 6.32 -3.20 12.61
CA LEU A 105 6.76 -1.84 12.31
C LEU A 105 8.26 -1.66 12.58
N SER A 106 8.75 -2.23 13.69
CA SER A 106 10.18 -2.21 14.00
C SER A 106 11.04 -3.07 13.05
N SER A 107 10.45 -4.13 12.49
CA SER A 107 11.11 -5.01 11.51
C SER A 107 11.25 -4.32 10.17
N ILE A 108 10.17 -3.72 9.68
CA ILE A 108 10.20 -2.95 8.44
C ILE A 108 11.22 -1.83 8.58
N HIS A 109 11.25 -1.10 9.72
CA HIS A 109 12.28 -0.09 9.94
C HIS A 109 13.72 -0.65 9.83
N GLN A 110 14.04 -1.78 10.48
CA GLN A 110 15.41 -2.28 10.54
C GLN A 110 15.86 -3.01 9.26
N LEU A 111 14.94 -3.65 8.54
CA LEU A 111 15.24 -4.36 7.29
C LEU A 111 15.29 -3.42 6.10
N HIS A 112 14.52 -2.33 6.10
CA HIS A 112 14.51 -1.37 5.00
C HIS A 112 15.89 -0.75 4.80
N PRO A 113 16.32 -0.47 3.55
CA PRO A 113 17.54 0.31 3.33
C PRO A 113 17.51 1.57 4.19
N GLU A 114 18.59 1.88 4.89
CA GLU A 114 18.64 2.92 5.93
C GLU A 114 18.19 4.32 5.43
N HIS A 115 18.43 4.60 4.15
CA HIS A 115 18.01 5.83 3.50
C HIS A 115 17.88 5.63 1.98
N VAL A 116 17.14 6.53 1.34
CA VAL A 116 16.90 6.54 -0.12
C VAL A 116 18.16 6.40 -0.97
N TYR A 117 19.32 6.90 -0.53
CA TYR A 117 20.58 6.79 -1.27
C TYR A 117 21.22 5.38 -1.30
N LYS A 118 20.73 4.42 -0.51
CA LYS A 118 21.19 3.02 -0.60
C LYS A 118 20.57 2.27 -1.78
N ILE A 119 19.47 2.77 -2.36
CA ILE A 119 18.92 2.23 -3.59
C ILE A 119 19.91 2.52 -4.73
N PRO A 120 20.40 1.51 -5.46
CA PRO A 120 21.33 1.74 -6.57
C PRO A 120 20.72 2.66 -7.63
N GLU A 121 21.54 3.55 -8.20
CA GLU A 121 21.10 4.59 -9.15
C GLU A 121 20.35 4.00 -10.35
N LYS A 122 20.85 2.90 -10.92
CA LYS A 122 20.21 2.18 -12.03
C LYS A 122 18.79 1.70 -11.67
N LYS A 123 18.62 1.13 -10.47
CA LYS A 123 17.34 0.60 -10.00
C LYS A 123 16.29 1.70 -9.85
N ILE A 124 16.69 2.82 -9.23
CA ILE A 124 15.76 3.92 -9.00
C ILE A 124 15.39 4.67 -10.28
N ILE A 125 16.29 4.72 -11.27
CA ILE A 125 15.97 5.26 -12.61
C ILE A 125 14.94 4.37 -13.29
N ALA A 126 15.17 3.06 -13.36
CA ALA A 126 14.24 2.11 -13.97
C ALA A 126 12.85 2.17 -13.32
N CYS A 127 12.80 2.21 -11.99
CA CYS A 127 11.52 2.30 -11.26
C CYS A 127 10.81 3.63 -11.50
N ALA A 128 11.54 4.74 -11.56
CA ALA A 128 10.95 6.04 -11.89
C ALA A 128 10.39 6.08 -13.32
N GLU A 129 11.08 5.49 -14.29
CA GLU A 129 10.60 5.34 -15.67
C GLU A 129 9.31 4.52 -15.71
N PHE A 130 9.28 3.38 -15.01
CA PHE A 130 8.10 2.54 -14.87
C PHE A 130 6.90 3.31 -14.29
N LEU A 131 7.08 4.02 -13.16
CA LEU A 131 6.01 4.82 -12.54
C LEU A 131 5.54 5.98 -13.43
N THR A 132 6.47 6.60 -14.16
CA THR A 132 6.17 7.72 -15.07
C THR A 132 5.22 7.30 -16.19
N LEU A 133 5.25 6.03 -16.64
CA LEU A 133 4.32 5.52 -17.66
C LEU A 133 2.86 5.70 -17.25
N PHE A 134 2.53 5.42 -15.99
CA PHE A 134 1.18 5.49 -15.46
C PHE A 134 0.75 6.93 -15.21
N ILE A 135 1.63 7.73 -14.61
CA ILE A 135 1.37 9.15 -14.33
C ILE A 135 1.14 9.94 -15.63
N LYS A 136 2.00 9.74 -16.64
CA LYS A 136 1.84 10.40 -17.95
C LYS A 136 0.60 9.95 -18.73
N SER A 137 0.07 8.76 -18.43
CA SER A 137 -1.18 8.29 -19.06
C SER A 137 -2.43 9.01 -18.52
N GLY A 138 -2.29 9.83 -17.46
CA GLY A 138 -3.43 10.37 -16.71
C GLY A 138 -4.07 9.35 -15.76
N GLY A 139 -3.36 8.25 -15.47
CA GLY A 139 -3.77 7.22 -14.53
C GLY A 139 -3.36 7.53 -13.09
N HIS A 140 -3.69 6.60 -12.20
CA HIS A 140 -3.37 6.65 -10.78
C HIS A 140 -2.38 5.54 -10.40
N VAL A 141 -1.54 5.78 -9.41
CA VAL A 141 -0.64 4.79 -8.80
C VAL A 141 -1.14 4.48 -7.39
N PHE A 142 -1.58 3.24 -7.18
CA PHE A 142 -2.01 2.71 -5.89
C PHE A 142 -0.96 1.75 -5.35
N SER A 143 -0.70 1.82 -4.05
CA SER A 143 0.15 0.88 -3.33
C SER A 143 -0.61 0.30 -2.14
N THR A 144 -0.51 -1.00 -1.94
CA THR A 144 -0.89 -1.67 -0.68
C THR A 144 0.33 -1.94 0.21
N ASN A 145 1.52 -1.49 -0.20
CA ASN A 145 2.76 -1.75 0.53
C ASN A 145 3.00 -0.70 1.61
N TYR A 146 3.48 -1.16 2.75
CA TYR A 146 3.81 -0.32 3.89
C TYR A 146 5.20 0.33 3.77
N ASP A 147 6.06 -0.19 2.91
CA ASP A 147 7.44 0.26 2.75
C ASP A 147 7.56 1.64 2.08
N MET A 148 8.80 2.11 1.98
CA MET A 148 9.12 3.47 1.53
C MET A 148 9.62 3.52 0.08
N LEU A 149 9.67 2.39 -0.64
CA LEU A 149 10.30 2.32 -1.97
C LEU A 149 9.59 3.19 -3.00
N LEU A 150 8.24 3.21 -3.00
CA LEU A 150 7.44 4.09 -3.86
C LEU A 150 7.75 5.56 -3.56
N TYR A 151 7.57 5.97 -2.30
CA TYR A 151 7.82 7.34 -1.87
C TYR A 151 9.24 7.80 -2.21
N TRP A 152 10.25 6.97 -1.94
CA TRP A 152 11.65 7.26 -2.22
C TRP A 152 11.96 7.39 -3.70
N THR A 153 11.36 6.54 -4.54
CA THR A 153 11.52 6.64 -5.99
C THR A 153 10.95 7.95 -6.51
N LEU A 154 9.72 8.29 -6.13
CA LEU A 154 9.06 9.53 -6.55
C LEU A 154 9.85 10.77 -6.11
N MET A 155 10.29 10.80 -4.85
CA MET A 155 11.00 11.95 -4.28
C MET A 155 12.42 12.11 -4.84
N ARG A 156 13.25 11.05 -4.87
CA ARG A 156 14.64 11.15 -5.33
C ARG A 156 14.76 11.41 -6.82
N LYS A 157 13.77 11.01 -7.62
CA LYS A 157 13.75 11.25 -9.07
C LYS A 157 12.90 12.43 -9.49
N HIS A 158 12.27 13.13 -8.54
CA HIS A 158 11.41 14.28 -8.82
C HIS A 158 10.41 13.94 -9.93
N VAL A 159 9.73 12.79 -9.80
CA VAL A 159 8.80 12.32 -10.82
C VAL A 159 7.70 13.36 -11.00
N GLU A 160 7.64 13.92 -12.19
CA GLU A 160 6.80 15.06 -12.51
C GLU A 160 5.32 14.68 -12.37
N ASN A 161 4.52 15.58 -11.77
CA ASN A 161 3.09 15.36 -11.49
C ASN A 161 2.78 14.14 -10.61
N ALA A 162 3.75 13.61 -9.85
CA ALA A 162 3.46 12.63 -8.80
C ALA A 162 2.92 13.36 -7.55
N ILE A 163 1.61 13.31 -7.33
CA ILE A 163 0.91 14.07 -6.28
C ILE A 163 0.19 13.11 -5.36
N ASP A 164 0.54 13.11 -4.08
CA ASP A 164 -0.03 12.24 -3.04
C ASP A 164 -1.09 12.90 -2.16
N GLY A 165 -1.51 14.13 -2.52
CA GLY A 165 -2.58 14.88 -1.85
C GLY A 165 -2.12 15.67 -0.63
N PHE A 166 -0.87 15.50 -0.18
CA PHE A 166 -0.32 16.23 0.96
C PHE A 166 0.26 17.59 0.54
N GLY A 167 0.13 18.59 1.42
CA GLY A 167 0.71 19.91 1.25
C GLY A 167 0.82 20.65 2.59
N ARG A 168 1.37 21.86 2.55
CA ARG A 168 1.40 22.76 3.70
C ARG A 168 0.41 23.88 3.47
N GLU A 169 -0.31 24.27 4.50
CA GLU A 169 -1.22 25.40 4.50
C GLU A 169 -0.56 26.59 5.20
N ILE A 170 -1.01 27.80 4.88
CA ILE A 170 -0.57 29.02 5.58
C ILE A 170 -1.51 29.21 6.77
N GLU A 171 -0.98 29.11 7.99
CA GLU A 171 -1.78 29.20 9.21
C GLU A 171 -2.14 30.65 9.57
N ASN A 172 -1.29 31.61 9.18
CA ASN A 172 -1.46 33.03 9.47
C ASN A 172 -1.86 33.87 8.23
N LEU A 173 -2.79 33.35 7.41
CA LEU A 173 -3.15 33.97 6.12
C LEU A 173 -3.54 35.45 6.24
N ASP A 174 -4.31 35.82 7.27
CA ASP A 174 -4.74 37.21 7.49
C ASP A 174 -3.57 38.18 7.78
N GLU A 175 -2.51 37.70 8.43
CA GLU A 175 -1.29 38.46 8.73
C GLU A 175 -0.40 38.56 7.49
N VAL A 176 -0.28 37.47 6.72
CA VAL A 176 0.42 37.45 5.44
C VAL A 176 -0.18 38.46 4.47
N LEU A 177 -1.51 38.58 4.41
CA LEU A 177 -2.20 39.59 3.61
C LEU A 177 -1.89 41.03 4.05
N ARG A 178 -1.38 41.23 5.27
CA ARG A 178 -0.93 42.52 5.82
C ARG A 178 0.58 42.74 5.69
N GLY A 179 1.30 41.82 5.07
CA GLY A 179 2.74 41.90 4.80
C GLY A 179 3.63 41.17 5.81
N GLU A 180 3.06 40.33 6.68
CA GLU A 180 3.84 39.49 7.60
C GLU A 180 4.39 38.23 6.91
N THR A 181 5.30 37.54 7.61
CA THR A 181 5.94 36.33 7.07
C THR A 181 4.99 35.14 7.16
N PRO A 182 4.84 34.32 6.10
CA PRO A 182 3.99 33.13 6.15
C PRO A 182 4.50 32.08 7.13
N GLU A 183 3.62 31.65 8.02
CA GLU A 183 3.76 30.50 8.89
C GLU A 183 3.06 29.31 8.24
N TYR A 184 3.79 28.22 8.08
CA TYR A 184 3.31 27.02 7.40
C TYR A 184 3.00 25.93 8.40
N SER A 185 1.88 25.25 8.17
CA SER A 185 1.52 24.03 8.89
C SER A 185 2.55 22.92 8.70
N ASP A 186 2.37 21.85 9.47
CA ASP A 186 2.92 20.54 9.13
C ASP A 186 2.42 20.05 7.77
N LEU A 187 3.08 19.03 7.24
CA LEU A 187 2.70 18.44 5.96
C LEU A 187 1.46 17.56 6.14
N VAL A 188 0.30 18.10 5.79
CA VAL A 188 -1.02 17.48 6.02
C VAL A 188 -1.68 17.05 4.71
N TRP A 189 -2.53 16.03 4.77
CA TRP A 189 -3.34 15.61 3.64
C TRP A 189 -4.55 16.52 3.45
N GLY A 190 -4.82 16.92 2.21
CA GLY A 190 -5.94 17.82 1.88
C GLY A 190 -5.57 18.89 0.86
N PRO A 191 -4.49 19.67 1.04
CA PRO A 191 -4.20 20.82 0.19
C PRO A 191 -4.07 20.50 -1.30
N ASN A 192 -3.59 19.29 -1.63
CA ASN A 192 -3.33 18.86 -3.01
C ASN A 192 -4.27 17.73 -3.47
N ILE A 193 -5.42 17.53 -2.79
CA ILE A 193 -6.33 16.40 -3.03
C ILE A 193 -6.93 16.37 -4.45
N GLU A 194 -7.19 17.54 -5.04
CA GLU A 194 -7.79 17.67 -6.37
C GLU A 194 -6.93 17.03 -7.47
N ASN A 195 -5.61 17.13 -7.33
CA ASN A 195 -4.65 16.60 -8.29
C ASN A 195 -4.03 15.26 -7.85
N GLN A 196 -4.53 14.64 -6.78
CA GLN A 196 -3.93 13.44 -6.19
C GLN A 196 -4.00 12.23 -7.14
N ASN A 197 -2.85 11.71 -7.53
CA ASN A 197 -2.70 10.51 -8.36
C ASN A 197 -1.84 9.41 -7.74
N VAL A 198 -1.25 9.64 -6.56
CA VAL A 198 -0.55 8.61 -5.77
C VAL A 198 -1.35 8.29 -4.50
N HIS A 199 -1.59 7.01 -4.25
CA HIS A 199 -2.56 6.53 -3.25
C HIS A 199 -2.00 5.34 -2.45
N TYR A 200 -1.95 5.44 -1.12
CA TYR A 200 -1.53 4.34 -0.24
C TYR A 200 -2.78 3.68 0.38
N LEU A 201 -3.33 2.67 -0.31
CA LEU A 201 -4.62 2.03 0.01
C LEU A 201 -4.65 1.37 1.38
N HIS A 202 -3.53 0.82 1.82
CA HIS A 202 -3.38 0.20 3.14
C HIS A 202 -2.53 1.07 4.07
N GLY A 203 -2.28 2.33 3.71
CA GLY A 203 -1.39 3.24 4.45
C GLY A 203 0.10 3.02 4.13
N ALA A 204 0.97 3.75 4.83
CA ALA A 204 2.41 3.73 4.62
C ALA A 204 3.17 4.20 5.87
N LEU A 205 4.42 3.76 6.04
CA LEU A 205 5.23 4.07 7.23
C LEU A 205 5.43 5.57 7.54
N HIS A 206 5.28 6.42 6.53
CA HIS A 206 5.49 7.87 6.65
C HIS A 206 4.18 8.65 6.82
N ILE A 207 3.03 7.99 6.90
CA ILE A 207 1.71 8.64 7.04
C ILE A 207 1.16 8.34 8.42
N PHE A 208 0.69 9.35 9.14
CA PHE A 208 0.21 9.25 10.51
C PHE A 208 -1.16 9.91 10.67
N ASP A 209 -1.95 9.40 11.60
CA ASP A 209 -3.23 9.99 12.01
C ASP A 209 -3.05 10.66 13.38
N SER A 210 -3.16 11.99 13.45
CA SER A 210 -3.13 12.74 14.71
C SER A 210 -4.52 12.95 15.32
N GLY A 211 -5.56 12.35 14.72
CA GLY A 211 -6.96 12.47 15.11
C GLY A 211 -7.65 13.70 14.52
N ILE A 212 -6.92 14.81 14.35
CA ILE A 212 -7.42 16.03 13.69
C ILE A 212 -7.02 16.00 12.22
N ASN A 213 -5.74 15.75 11.95
CA ASN A 213 -5.14 15.78 10.62
C ASN A 213 -4.50 14.44 10.28
N ILE A 214 -4.37 14.20 8.97
CA ILE A 214 -3.53 13.14 8.46
C ILE A 214 -2.20 13.78 8.08
N GLU A 215 -1.14 13.40 8.76
CA GLU A 215 0.20 13.99 8.66
C GLU A 215 1.13 13.08 7.86
N LYS A 216 2.08 13.67 7.15
CA LYS A 216 3.14 12.95 6.43
C LYS A 216 4.51 13.38 6.91
N GLU A 217 5.29 12.41 7.35
CA GLU A 217 6.69 12.60 7.67
C GLU A 217 7.52 12.78 6.41
N GLN A 218 8.44 13.75 6.44
CA GLN A 218 9.37 14.04 5.35
C GLN A 218 10.80 14.19 5.85
N TYR A 219 11.76 14.01 4.93
CA TYR A 219 13.15 14.35 5.18
C TYR A 219 13.27 15.82 5.61
N ASP A 220 14.11 16.09 6.61
CA ASP A 220 14.59 17.45 6.90
C ASP A 220 16.12 17.48 6.89
N GLN A 221 16.70 18.66 7.15
CA GLN A 221 18.15 18.84 7.15
C GLN A 221 18.86 18.14 8.32
N SER A 222 18.12 17.61 9.30
CA SER A 222 18.67 17.21 10.60
C SER A 222 18.46 15.74 10.95
N ASN A 223 17.51 15.03 10.35
CA ASN A 223 17.21 13.62 10.64
C ASN A 223 16.79 12.88 9.37
N PHE A 224 17.16 11.60 9.28
CA PHE A 224 16.61 10.73 8.26
C PHE A 224 15.14 10.40 8.55
N LEU A 225 14.37 10.16 7.49
CA LEU A 225 12.94 9.89 7.60
C LEU A 225 12.62 8.69 8.52
N LEU A 226 13.41 7.62 8.44
CA LEU A 226 13.23 6.46 9.33
C LEU A 226 13.48 6.78 10.81
N GLU A 227 14.41 7.69 11.12
CA GLU A 227 14.65 8.12 12.51
C GLU A 227 13.47 8.92 13.08
N LYS A 228 12.82 9.75 12.25
CA LYS A 228 11.60 10.47 12.63
C LYS A 228 10.45 9.50 12.90
N ILE A 229 10.25 8.54 12.00
CA ILE A 229 9.26 7.48 12.16
C ILE A 229 9.51 6.73 13.47
N LYS A 230 10.78 6.37 13.76
CA LYS A 230 11.15 5.74 15.03
C LYS A 230 10.78 6.59 16.24
N LYS A 231 11.10 7.89 16.24
CA LYS A 231 10.72 8.80 17.32
C LYS A 231 9.20 8.88 17.53
N ARG A 232 8.39 8.76 16.48
CA ARG A 232 6.93 8.68 16.60
C ARG A 232 6.48 7.36 17.20
N LEU A 233 7.03 6.25 16.72
CA LEU A 233 6.75 4.92 17.27
C LEU A 233 7.11 4.82 18.76
N ASP A 234 8.26 5.35 19.17
CA ASP A 234 8.72 5.38 20.56
C ASP A 234 7.78 6.20 21.48
N ARG A 235 7.02 7.14 20.91
CA ARG A 235 6.01 7.95 21.61
C ARG A 235 4.59 7.36 21.53
N GLY A 236 4.44 6.18 20.94
CA GLY A 236 3.14 5.53 20.73
C GLY A 236 2.29 6.15 19.61
N SER A 237 2.90 6.97 18.73
CA SER A 237 2.26 7.44 17.50
C SER A 237 2.60 6.48 16.38
N TYR A 238 1.59 5.76 15.92
CA TYR A 238 1.73 4.73 14.89
C TYR A 238 1.33 5.27 13.52
N PRO A 239 2.01 4.84 12.45
CA PRO A 239 1.59 5.21 11.10
C PRO A 239 0.19 4.65 10.83
N ILE A 240 -0.46 5.16 9.79
CA ILE A 240 -1.67 4.57 9.24
C ILE A 240 -1.24 3.31 8.50
N PHE A 241 -1.77 2.17 8.95
CA PHE A 241 -1.58 0.89 8.30
C PHE A 241 -2.80 0.01 8.52
N VAL A 242 -3.33 -0.56 7.44
CA VAL A 242 -4.45 -1.50 7.51
C VAL A 242 -3.89 -2.86 7.88
N THR A 243 -3.93 -3.19 9.17
CA THR A 243 -3.54 -4.54 9.61
C THR A 243 -4.51 -5.59 9.13
N ALA A 244 -4.11 -6.86 9.28
CA ALA A 244 -4.92 -7.99 8.91
C ALA A 244 -6.29 -8.03 9.60
N GLY A 245 -7.10 -8.94 9.07
CA GLY A 245 -8.53 -9.05 9.24
C GLY A 245 -9.11 -9.57 7.92
N ASN A 246 -10.37 -10.02 7.94
CA ASN A 246 -11.05 -10.36 6.68
C ASN A 246 -11.29 -9.08 5.83
N GLY A 247 -11.78 -9.25 4.59
CA GLY A 247 -12.05 -8.11 3.70
C GLY A 247 -12.94 -7.03 4.30
N ASP A 248 -13.94 -7.42 5.09
CA ASP A 248 -14.88 -6.49 5.75
C ASP A 248 -14.22 -5.68 6.88
N GLU A 249 -13.37 -6.31 7.69
CA GLU A 249 -12.62 -5.63 8.76
C GLU A 249 -11.62 -4.63 8.20
N LYS A 250 -10.89 -5.01 7.13
CA LYS A 250 -10.01 -4.11 6.39
C LYS A 250 -10.80 -2.93 5.82
N LEU A 251 -11.95 -3.19 5.20
CA LEU A 251 -12.82 -2.15 4.67
C LEU A 251 -13.34 -1.23 5.78
N ASN A 252 -13.71 -1.77 6.93
CA ASN A 252 -14.18 -0.98 8.06
C ASN A 252 -13.10 -0.01 8.55
N HIS A 253 -11.85 -0.48 8.70
CA HIS A 253 -10.71 0.38 9.05
C HIS A 253 -10.47 1.45 7.98
N ILE A 254 -10.49 1.07 6.70
CA ILE A 254 -10.36 2.01 5.58
C ILE A 254 -11.43 3.11 5.64
N ARG A 255 -12.68 2.77 5.96
CA ARG A 255 -13.79 3.72 6.03
C ARG A 255 -13.76 4.64 7.24
N HIS A 256 -13.11 4.23 8.33
CA HIS A 256 -12.95 5.06 9.53
C HIS A 256 -11.78 6.05 9.43
N ASN A 257 -10.88 5.88 8.47
CA ASN A 257 -9.79 6.82 8.22
C ASN A 257 -10.04 7.65 6.96
N ARG A 258 -10.01 8.98 7.09
CA ARG A 258 -10.37 9.91 5.99
C ARG A 258 -9.48 9.73 4.75
N TYR A 259 -8.18 9.52 4.94
CA TYR A 259 -7.22 9.32 3.86
C TYR A 259 -7.43 7.98 3.14
N LEU A 260 -7.54 6.89 3.91
CA LEU A 260 -7.74 5.56 3.34
C LEU A 260 -9.07 5.47 2.60
N SER A 261 -10.15 6.04 3.16
CA SER A 261 -11.46 6.08 2.50
C SER A 261 -11.37 6.79 1.15
N HIS A 262 -10.67 7.92 1.08
CA HIS A 262 -10.47 8.63 -0.18
C HIS A 262 -9.71 7.79 -1.21
N CYS A 263 -8.60 7.16 -0.81
CA CYS A 263 -7.83 6.28 -1.69
C CYS A 263 -8.70 5.13 -2.23
N PHE A 264 -9.52 4.52 -1.37
CA PHE A 264 -10.44 3.47 -1.75
C PHE A 264 -11.55 3.96 -2.70
N ASP A 265 -12.08 5.15 -2.47
CA ASP A 265 -13.10 5.74 -3.34
C ASP A 265 -12.53 6.08 -4.72
N LYS A 266 -11.29 6.58 -4.78
CA LYS A 266 -10.57 6.79 -6.06
C LYS A 266 -10.33 5.49 -6.81
N LEU A 267 -9.99 4.40 -6.12
CA LEU A 267 -9.93 3.07 -6.73
C LEU A 267 -11.31 2.62 -7.25
N SER A 268 -12.36 2.90 -6.49
CA SER A 268 -13.75 2.54 -6.81
C SER A 268 -14.38 3.35 -7.94
N SER A 269 -13.75 4.45 -8.34
CA SER A 269 -14.21 5.33 -9.43
C SER A 269 -13.21 5.41 -10.58
N LEU A 270 -12.34 4.39 -10.74
CA LEU A 270 -11.31 4.39 -11.76
C LEU A 270 -11.85 4.47 -13.19
N ASP A 271 -11.14 5.21 -14.04
CA ASP A 271 -11.34 5.24 -15.48
C ASP A 271 -10.27 4.44 -16.22
N GLY A 272 -10.60 3.96 -17.42
CA GLY A 272 -9.63 3.36 -18.32
C GLY A 272 -9.31 1.90 -17.99
N SER A 273 -8.05 1.59 -17.67
CA SER A 273 -7.61 0.22 -17.34
C SER A 273 -6.78 0.19 -16.06
N LEU A 274 -6.79 -0.95 -15.38
CA LEU A 274 -5.94 -1.19 -14.21
C LEU A 274 -4.89 -2.24 -14.56
N ILE A 275 -3.64 -1.97 -14.23
CA ILE A 275 -2.54 -2.92 -14.28
C ILE A 275 -2.13 -3.23 -12.85
N THR A 276 -1.95 -4.51 -12.51
CA THR A 276 -1.43 -4.91 -11.20
C THR A 276 -0.01 -5.45 -11.32
N PHE A 277 0.85 -5.09 -10.35
CA PHE A 277 2.20 -5.61 -10.25
C PHE A 277 2.49 -6.05 -8.83
N GLY A 278 2.95 -7.30 -8.66
CA GLY A 278 3.20 -7.85 -7.33
C GLY A 278 1.95 -7.98 -6.43
N PHE A 279 0.75 -7.97 -7.03
CA PHE A 279 -0.54 -8.07 -6.34
C PHE A 279 -1.37 -9.18 -6.97
N ASN A 280 -1.61 -10.27 -6.23
CA ASN A 280 -2.23 -11.51 -6.74
C ASN A 280 -3.67 -11.72 -6.26
N PHE A 281 -4.28 -10.74 -5.58
CA PHE A 281 -5.64 -10.83 -5.05
C PHE A 281 -5.85 -12.10 -4.19
N GLY A 282 -5.20 -12.12 -3.02
CA GLY A 282 -5.38 -13.22 -2.08
C GLY A 282 -6.82 -13.26 -1.54
N GLU A 283 -7.12 -14.29 -0.74
CA GLU A 283 -8.43 -14.45 -0.09
C GLU A 283 -8.81 -13.25 0.81
N TYR A 284 -7.84 -12.43 1.21
CA TYR A 284 -8.01 -11.27 2.10
C TYR A 284 -8.01 -9.92 1.38
N ASP A 285 -8.09 -9.95 0.04
CA ASP A 285 -8.09 -8.76 -0.82
C ASP A 285 -9.45 -8.57 -1.54
N GLU A 286 -10.51 -9.22 -1.08
CA GLU A 286 -11.84 -9.16 -1.71
C GLU A 286 -12.39 -7.73 -1.78
N HIS A 287 -12.11 -6.89 -0.77
CA HIS A 287 -12.50 -5.47 -0.77
C HIS A 287 -11.87 -4.68 -1.93
N ILE A 288 -10.69 -5.08 -2.40
CA ILE A 288 -10.03 -4.49 -3.58
C ILE A 288 -10.75 -4.93 -4.86
N ILE A 289 -11.15 -6.20 -4.96
CA ILE A 289 -11.97 -6.69 -6.08
C ILE A 289 -13.31 -5.95 -6.12
N ASP A 290 -13.95 -5.72 -4.97
CA ASP A 290 -15.20 -4.97 -4.87
C ASP A 290 -15.05 -3.51 -5.30
N ALA A 291 -13.95 -2.85 -4.93
CA ALA A 291 -13.62 -1.51 -5.42
C ALA A 291 -13.47 -1.50 -6.95
N ILE A 292 -12.68 -2.42 -7.49
CA ILE A 292 -12.50 -2.57 -8.95
C ILE A 292 -13.84 -2.80 -9.65
N ASN A 293 -14.70 -3.62 -9.08
CA ASN A 293 -16.03 -3.92 -9.60
C ASN A 293 -16.95 -2.70 -9.60
N LYS A 294 -16.91 -1.86 -8.55
CA LYS A 294 -17.64 -0.58 -8.52
C LYS A 294 -17.24 0.33 -9.68
N ALA A 295 -15.95 0.38 -10.01
CA ALA A 295 -15.43 1.20 -11.12
C ALA A 295 -15.93 0.75 -12.50
N THR A 296 -16.45 -0.47 -12.64
CA THR A 296 -17.00 -0.98 -13.91
C THR A 296 -18.44 -0.52 -14.19
N HIS A 297 -19.19 -0.18 -13.14
CA HIS A 297 -20.63 0.07 -13.17
C HIS A 297 -20.98 1.55 -13.30
N ALA A 298 -20.31 2.25 -14.22
CA ALA A 298 -20.69 3.62 -14.56
C ALA A 298 -22.12 3.65 -15.12
N GLN A 299 -23.02 4.38 -14.44
CA GLN A 299 -24.47 4.35 -14.64
C GLN A 299 -24.91 4.57 -16.10
N ASN A 300 -24.10 5.22 -16.94
CA ASN A 300 -24.49 5.64 -18.30
C ASN A 300 -23.53 5.21 -19.44
N LYS A 301 -22.64 4.23 -19.25
CA LYS A 301 -21.56 3.87 -20.24
C LYS A 301 -20.64 5.05 -20.64
N THR A 302 -20.81 6.22 -20.05
CA THR A 302 -19.93 7.39 -20.17
C THR A 302 -18.82 7.30 -19.14
N PRO A 303 -17.59 7.77 -19.45
CA PRO A 303 -16.52 7.90 -18.47
C PRO A 303 -16.95 8.70 -17.24
N PRO A 304 -16.37 8.42 -16.05
CA PRO A 304 -15.31 7.44 -15.79
C PRO A 304 -15.83 5.99 -15.78
N LYS A 305 -15.12 5.06 -16.42
CA LYS A 305 -15.43 3.62 -16.42
C LYS A 305 -14.18 2.75 -16.56
N LEU A 306 -14.04 1.76 -15.69
CA LEU A 306 -13.00 0.74 -15.81
C LEU A 306 -13.38 -0.33 -16.85
N TRP A 307 -12.54 -0.50 -17.86
CA TRP A 307 -12.78 -1.40 -19.00
C TRP A 307 -12.10 -2.76 -18.87
N SER A 308 -10.90 -2.77 -18.31
CA SER A 308 -10.06 -3.97 -18.24
C SER A 308 -9.08 -3.93 -17.07
N VAL A 309 -8.75 -5.13 -16.59
CA VAL A 309 -7.74 -5.36 -15.56
C VAL A 309 -6.68 -6.28 -16.13
N TYR A 310 -5.42 -5.91 -15.99
CA TYR A 310 -4.24 -6.65 -16.43
C TYR A 310 -3.47 -7.09 -15.19
N ILE A 311 -3.37 -8.38 -14.97
CA ILE A 311 -2.80 -8.94 -13.75
C ILE A 311 -1.42 -9.55 -14.05
N GLY A 312 -0.39 -9.07 -13.37
CA GLY A 312 0.96 -9.61 -13.50
C GLY A 312 1.09 -10.94 -12.75
N VAL A 313 1.48 -11.99 -13.47
CA VAL A 313 1.70 -13.35 -12.93
C VAL A 313 3.18 -13.72 -12.99
N TYR A 314 3.68 -14.49 -12.02
CA TYR A 314 5.10 -14.88 -11.93
C TYR A 314 5.32 -16.38 -12.15
N SER A 315 4.27 -17.19 -12.00
CA SER A 315 4.30 -18.64 -12.05
C SER A 315 3.00 -19.25 -12.60
N ASP A 316 3.02 -20.53 -12.96
CA ASP A 316 1.81 -21.25 -13.39
C ASP A 316 0.75 -21.33 -12.28
N ASN A 317 1.17 -21.41 -11.01
CA ASN A 317 0.26 -21.37 -9.87
C ASN A 317 -0.49 -20.03 -9.80
N ASP A 318 0.16 -18.91 -10.10
CA ASP A 318 -0.51 -17.61 -10.17
C ASP A 318 -1.53 -17.60 -11.31
N VAL A 319 -1.18 -18.18 -12.45
CA VAL A 319 -2.10 -18.30 -13.59
C VAL A 319 -3.34 -19.13 -13.21
N GLU A 320 -3.16 -20.25 -12.52
CA GLU A 320 -4.27 -21.08 -12.02
C GLU A 320 -5.13 -20.32 -10.99
N HIS A 321 -4.49 -19.64 -10.04
CA HIS A 321 -5.17 -18.81 -9.05
C HIS A 321 -6.03 -17.73 -9.71
N ILE A 322 -5.45 -16.93 -10.61
CA ILE A 322 -6.18 -15.87 -11.32
C ILE A 322 -7.30 -16.43 -12.19
N ARG A 323 -7.11 -17.61 -12.81
CA ARG A 323 -8.21 -18.30 -13.51
C ARG A 323 -9.33 -18.72 -12.57
N SER A 324 -9.02 -19.12 -11.34
CA SER A 324 -10.05 -19.50 -10.36
C SER A 324 -10.89 -18.31 -9.90
N ILE A 325 -10.30 -17.11 -9.78
CA ILE A 325 -10.98 -15.91 -9.29
C ILE A 325 -11.48 -14.96 -10.38
N HIS A 326 -11.18 -15.21 -11.66
CA HIS A 326 -11.52 -14.27 -12.74
C HIS A 326 -13.01 -13.92 -12.82
N SER A 327 -13.89 -14.86 -12.44
CA SER A 327 -15.35 -14.66 -12.42
C SER A 327 -15.81 -13.70 -11.34
N LYS A 328 -14.97 -13.39 -10.34
CA LYS A 328 -15.24 -12.36 -9.34
C LYS A 328 -15.13 -10.95 -9.93
N PHE A 329 -14.46 -10.78 -11.07
CA PHE A 329 -14.28 -9.48 -11.71
C PHE A 329 -15.37 -9.20 -12.75
N HIS A 330 -15.94 -8.00 -12.70
CA HIS A 330 -16.88 -7.51 -13.72
C HIS A 330 -16.16 -6.94 -14.95
N ALA A 331 -14.91 -6.50 -14.79
CA ALA A 331 -14.08 -6.00 -15.89
C ALA A 331 -13.48 -7.15 -16.71
N LYS A 332 -13.03 -6.85 -17.94
CA LYS A 332 -12.28 -7.83 -18.72
C LYS A 332 -10.91 -8.08 -18.10
N VAL A 333 -10.69 -9.27 -17.56
CA VAL A 333 -9.40 -9.70 -16.99
C VAL A 333 -8.48 -10.24 -18.09
N LYS A 334 -7.23 -9.81 -18.05
CA LYS A 334 -6.10 -10.32 -18.84
C LYS A 334 -4.91 -10.55 -17.91
N ILE A 335 -3.98 -11.40 -18.32
CA ILE A 335 -2.76 -11.69 -17.58
C ILE A 335 -1.54 -11.37 -18.42
N PHE A 336 -0.44 -11.00 -17.77
CA PHE A 336 0.85 -10.77 -18.42
C PHE A 336 1.99 -11.30 -17.54
N ASP A 337 3.11 -11.66 -18.18
CA ASP A 337 4.30 -12.11 -17.46
C ASP A 337 4.95 -10.93 -16.73
N ALA A 338 4.85 -10.91 -15.41
CA ALA A 338 5.37 -9.85 -14.57
C ALA A 338 6.91 -9.73 -14.65
N LYS A 339 7.62 -10.80 -15.05
CA LYS A 339 9.08 -10.78 -15.23
C LYS A 339 9.52 -9.86 -16.38
N THR A 340 8.62 -9.57 -17.32
CA THR A 340 8.90 -8.71 -18.47
C THR A 340 8.83 -7.21 -18.17
N VAL A 341 8.38 -6.82 -16.97
CA VAL A 341 8.20 -5.39 -16.58
C VAL A 341 9.53 -4.71 -16.31
N ASN A 342 10.51 -5.45 -15.79
CA ASN A 342 11.80 -4.95 -15.36
C ASN A 342 11.73 -3.65 -14.51
N VAL A 343 10.91 -3.68 -13.46
CA VAL A 343 10.64 -2.49 -12.61
C VAL A 343 11.89 -1.92 -11.92
N TRP A 344 12.91 -2.75 -11.65
CA TRP A 344 14.13 -2.34 -10.96
C TRP A 344 15.39 -2.43 -11.85
N GLY A 345 15.24 -2.61 -13.17
CA GLY A 345 16.36 -2.60 -14.11
C GLY A 345 17.26 -3.86 -14.13
N ASP A 346 16.79 -4.98 -13.59
CA ASP A 346 17.48 -6.28 -13.51
C ASP A 346 16.90 -7.33 -14.49
#